data_AF-A0A4U1MK81-F1
#
_entry.id   AF-A0A4U1MK81-F1
#
_cell.length_a   1.000
_cell.length_b   1.000
_cell.length_c   1.000
_cell.angle_alpha   90.00
_cell.angle_beta   90.00
_cell.angle_gamma   90.00
#
_symmetry.space_group_name_H-M   'P 1'
#
loop_
_entity.id
_entity.type
_entity.pdbx_description
1 polymer ?
#
loop_
_entity_poly.entity_id
_entity_poly.type
_entity_poly.pdbx_seq_one_letter_code
_entity_poly.pdbx_strand_id
1 'polypeptide(L)' 'MASKLYVKLREYIGDTFSEIHLISSGPDDLILMNVTILEVSSNFMLVSQPGSGGSGEIMVPLSNVVAIME' A
#
# COMPACT_ATOMS: atom_id res chain seq x y z
N MET A 1 -1.45 11.63 17.80
CA MET A 1 -0.06 11.33 17.40
C MET A 1 -0.13 10.65 16.06
N ALA A 2 -0.07 11.44 14.98
CA ALA A 2 -0.20 10.89 13.64
C ALA A 2 1.04 10.00 13.38
N SER A 3 0.82 8.75 12.96
CA SER A 3 1.85 7.70 12.94
C SER A 3 3.06 8.12 12.08
N LYS A 4 4.30 7.79 12.49
CA LYS A 4 5.50 8.12 11.70
C LYS A 4 5.47 7.57 10.26
N LEU A 5 4.59 6.62 9.97
CA LEU A 5 4.47 5.97 8.67
C LEU A 5 3.73 6.83 7.63
N TYR A 6 2.60 7.47 7.99
CA TYR A 6 1.83 8.25 6.99
C TYR A 6 2.63 9.45 6.45
N VAL A 7 3.45 10.10 7.31
CA VAL A 7 4.29 11.23 6.87
C VAL A 7 5.27 10.78 5.82
N LYS A 8 5.93 9.64 6.07
CA LYS A 8 6.92 9.07 5.16
C LYS A 8 6.28 8.65 3.83
N LEU A 9 5.17 7.92 3.88
CA LEU A 9 4.53 7.38 2.67
C LEU A 9 3.98 8.47 1.74
N ARG A 10 3.69 9.67 2.25
CA ARG A 10 3.28 10.80 1.40
C ARG A 10 4.35 11.28 0.43
N GLU A 11 5.63 11.08 0.77
CA GLU A 11 6.74 11.46 -0.10
C GLU A 11 6.85 10.55 -1.34
N TYR A 12 6.23 9.36 -1.27
CA TYR A 12 6.26 8.34 -2.33
C TYR A 12 4.95 8.29 -3.15
N ILE A 13 4.09 9.30 -3.06
CA ILE A 13 2.90 9.36 -3.91
C ILE A 13 3.33 9.53 -5.37
N GLY A 14 2.88 8.62 -6.23
CA GLY A 14 3.28 8.50 -7.63
C GLY A 14 4.39 7.48 -7.87
N ASP A 15 5.08 7.02 -6.82
CA ASP A 15 6.12 6.01 -6.93
C ASP A 15 5.51 4.62 -7.03
N THR A 16 6.19 3.74 -7.77
CA THR A 16 5.80 2.35 -7.97
C THR A 16 6.75 1.45 -7.20
N PHE A 17 6.18 0.55 -6.42
CA PHE A 17 6.87 -0.42 -5.59
C PHE A 17 6.69 -1.82 -6.15
N SER A 18 7.75 -2.63 -6.05
CA SER A 18 7.71 -4.02 -6.44
C SER A 18 6.71 -4.80 -5.61
N GLU A 19 6.72 -4.61 -4.28
CA GLU A 19 5.85 -5.33 -3.35
C GLU A 19 5.41 -4.50 -2.14
N ILE A 20 4.17 -4.70 -1.69
CA ILE A 20 3.65 -4.24 -0.40
C ILE A 20 3.11 -5.46 0.36
N HIS A 21 3.69 -5.70 1.53
CA HIS A 21 3.35 -6.83 2.40
C HIS A 21 2.34 -6.39 3.45
N LEU A 22 1.21 -7.09 3.51
CA LEU A 22 0.08 -6.76 4.37
C LEU A 22 -0.26 -7.90 5.33
N ILE A 23 -0.44 -7.56 6.61
CA ILE A 23 -1.11 -8.43 7.58
C ILE A 23 -2.58 -8.49 7.20
N SER A 24 -3.04 -9.67 6.82
CA SER A 24 -4.47 -9.98 6.69
C SER A 24 -5.01 -10.47 8.02
N SER A 25 -6.31 -10.29 8.26
CA SER A 25 -7.01 -10.95 9.36
C SER A 25 -7.30 -12.44 9.09
N GLY A 26 -6.91 -12.95 7.91
CA GLY A 26 -6.99 -14.36 7.52
C GLY A 26 -5.69 -15.16 7.79
N PRO A 27 -5.64 -16.44 7.39
CA PRO A 27 -4.47 -17.30 7.60
C PRO A 27 -3.26 -16.96 6.72
N ASP A 28 -3.46 -16.15 5.68
CA ASP A 28 -2.44 -15.86 4.67
C ASP A 28 -2.11 -14.36 4.66
N ASP A 29 -0.81 -14.05 4.69
CA ASP A 29 -0.30 -12.72 4.41
C ASP A 29 -0.63 -12.32 2.97
N LEU A 30 -1.05 -11.06 2.77
CA LEU A 30 -1.39 -10.55 1.44
C LEU A 30 -0.21 -9.74 0.90
N ILE A 31 0.26 -10.12 -0.29
CA ILE A 31 1.32 -9.38 -1.00
C ILE A 31 0.71 -8.71 -2.22
N LEU A 32 0.73 -7.38 -2.25
CA LEU A 32 0.40 -6.61 -3.45
C LEU A 32 1.67 -6.39 -4.27
N MET A 33 1.59 -6.58 -5.57
CA MET A 33 2.75 -6.51 -6.48
C MET A 33 2.59 -5.40 -7.51
N ASN A 34 3.68 -4.72 -7.88
CA ASN A 34 3.72 -3.63 -8.87
C ASN A 34 2.75 -2.49 -8.52
N VAL A 35 2.78 -2.03 -7.28
CA VAL A 35 1.79 -1.11 -6.73
C VAL A 35 2.29 0.32 -6.76
N THR A 36 1.48 1.22 -7.29
CA THR A 36 1.75 2.67 -7.29
C THR A 36 0.95 3.33 -6.17
N ILE A 37 1.59 4.14 -5.32
CA ILE A 37 0.86 4.88 -4.29
C ILE A 37 0.14 6.08 -4.93
N LEU A 38 -1.18 6.14 -4.79
CA LEU A 38 -2.01 7.23 -5.33
C LEU A 38 -2.33 8.30 -4.28
N GLU A 39 -2.63 7.86 -3.05
CA GLU A 39 -2.98 8.76 -1.95
C GLU A 39 -2.56 8.16 -0.62
N VAL A 40 -2.18 9.00 0.35
CA VAL A 40 -1.91 8.58 1.74
C VAL A 40 -2.64 9.50 2.72
N SER A 41 -3.58 8.90 3.44
CA SER A 41 -4.29 9.51 4.55
C SER A 41 -3.65 9.14 5.89
N SER A 42 -4.22 9.59 7.00
CA SER A 42 -3.72 9.28 8.35
C SER A 42 -3.88 7.80 8.74
N ASN A 43 -4.82 7.09 8.11
CA ASN A 43 -5.21 5.73 8.49
C ASN A 43 -5.11 4.70 7.36
N PHE A 44 -5.07 5.14 6.10
CA PHE A 44 -5.02 4.28 4.93
C PHE A 44 -4.12 4.89 3.85
N MET A 45 -3.67 4.06 2.93
CA MET A 45 -3.14 4.46 1.64
C MET A 45 -3.99 3.87 0.52
N LEU A 46 -4.15 4.62 -0.56
CA LEU A 46 -4.76 4.15 -1.80
C LEU A 46 -3.62 3.80 -2.75
N VAL A 47 -3.64 2.58 -3.28
CA VAL A 47 -2.64 2.10 -4.24
C VAL A 47 -3.32 1.64 -5.53
N SER A 48 -2.66 1.84 -6.66
CA SER A 48 -3.05 1.23 -7.93
C SER A 48 -2.26 -0.06 -8.12
N GLN A 49 -2.94 -1.16 -8.45
CA GLN A 49 -2.30 -2.40 -8.83
C GLN A 49 -2.71 -2.79 -10.26
N PRO A 50 -1.77 -2.89 -11.20
CA PRO A 50 -2.05 -3.40 -12.54
C PRO A 50 -2.29 -4.91 -12.47
N GLY A 51 -3.44 -5.35 -12.98
CA GLY A 51 -3.81 -6.76 -13.13
C GLY A 51 -4.04 -7.15 -14.59
N SER A 52 -4.25 -8.44 -14.84
CA SER A 52 -4.43 -9.01 -16.19
C SER A 52 -5.67 -8.53 -16.95
N GLY A 53 -6.54 -7.72 -16.31
CA GLY A 53 -7.76 -7.17 -16.90
C GLY A 53 -7.90 -5.64 -16.77
N GLY A 54 -6.89 -4.94 -16.29
CA GLY A 54 -6.92 -3.48 -16.00
C GLY A 54 -6.22 -3.13 -14.69
N SER A 55 -6.12 -1.83 -14.40
CA SER A 55 -5.61 -1.35 -13.10
C SER A 55 -6.74 -1.24 -12.09
N GLY A 56 -6.59 -1.92 -10.96
CA GLY A 56 -7.49 -1.82 -9.81
C GLY A 56 -6.95 -0.87 -8.77
N GLU A 57 -7.81 -0.08 -8.14
CA GLU A 57 -7.45 0.72 -6.96
C GLU A 57 -7.78 -0.07 -5.68
N ILE A 58 -6.83 -0.13 -4.76
CA ILE A 58 -6.94 -0.89 -3.52
C ILE A 58 -6.69 0.07 -2.35
N MET A 59 -7.66 0.14 -1.45
CA MET A 59 -7.51 0.87 -0.19
C MET A 59 -6.88 -0.05 0.86
N VAL A 60 -5.71 0.34 1.36
CA VAL A 60 -4.92 -0.44 2.31
C VAL A 60 -4.84 0.30 3.65
N PRO A 61 -5.35 -0.28 4.75
CA PRO A 61 -5.15 0.27 6.08
C PRO A 61 -3.65 0.32 6.44
N LEU A 62 -3.16 1.46 6.92
CA LEU A 62 -1.74 1.62 7.30
C LEU A 62 -1.35 0.70 8.46
N SER A 63 -2.32 0.30 9.29
CA SER A 63 -2.11 -0.68 10.36
C SER A 63 -1.73 -2.07 9.85
N ASN A 64 -2.02 -2.36 8.58
CA ASN A 64 -1.78 -3.67 7.99
C ASN A 64 -0.45 -3.70 7.23
N VAL A 65 0.17 -2.55 6.96
CA VAL A 65 1.43 -2.49 6.20
C VAL A 65 2.59 -2.96 7.07
N VAL A 66 3.24 -4.04 6.64
CA VAL A 66 4.41 -4.62 7.30
C VAL A 66 5.70 -4.11 6.68
N ALA A 67 5.76 -4.18 5.36
CA ALA A 67 6.94 -3.83 4.57
C ALA A 67 6.53 -3.33 3.18
N ILE A 68 7.39 -2.49 2.62
CA ILE A 68 7.30 -1.97 1.26
C ILE A 68 8.67 -2.18 0.63
N MET A 69 8.71 -2.83 -0.53
CA MET A 69 9.92 -3.15 -1.27
C MET A 69 9.93 -2.33 -2.57
N GLU A 70 11.05 -1.70 -2.86
CA GLU A 70 11.29 -0.97 -4.12
C GLU A 70 11.49 -1.93 -5.29
#